data_AF-A0A1U8LXB0-F1
#
_entry.id   AF-A0A1U8LXB0-F1
#
_cell.length_a   1.000
_cell.length_b   1.000
_cell.length_c   1.000
_cell.angle_alpha   90.00
_cell.angle_beta   90.00
_cell.angle_gamma   90.00
#
_symmetry.space_group_name_H-M   'P 1'
#
loop_
_entity.id
_entity.type
_entity.pdbx_description
1 polymer ?
#
loop_
_entity_poly.entity_id
_entity_poly.type
_entity_poly.pdbx_seq_one_letter_code
_entity_poly.pdbx_strand_id
1 'polypeptide(L)'
;MTTPEYDEWRARRINDNILKSSHEGSRSLEEHLRVVPSELKILKQDFERRNAELEKQIEQMEEEKMNLRLDADVQKLEAERLRKGKARTEEDLDSLKTDYKKLRLSIRTAELGKTSDQWRKEIQEEKNRADEWERRFQEIQAQNENLKRSLSENQKEKGELENRVTELERSLHRHRNRNSVMELRASLNRIEEMKQRIEELEAALQNCENRIGYLESNENHQAEQLHYFQNQVRDMNHIMGEAVLQIREVADHLQTLAVQADVLSVKYELESIRGQELASLLKKIRVLSIRANSYL
;
A
#
# COMPACT_ATOMS: atom_id res chain seq x y z
N MET A 1 -43.70 126.45 -92.31
CA MET A 1 -43.11 127.43 -91.38
C MET A 1 -41.62 127.48 -91.66
N THR A 2 -41.16 128.65 -92.05
CA THR A 2 -39.80 129.00 -92.49
C THR A 2 -38.92 129.24 -91.26
N THR A 3 -37.69 128.72 -91.26
CA THR A 3 -36.61 129.21 -90.37
C THR A 3 -35.26 129.17 -91.09
N PRO A 4 -34.36 130.12 -90.80
CA PRO A 4 -33.73 130.98 -91.80
C PRO A 4 -32.20 130.97 -91.71
N GLU A 5 -31.59 129.79 -91.83
CA GLU A 5 -30.13 129.64 -91.86
C GLU A 5 -29.56 129.60 -93.29
N TYR A 6 -30.43 129.77 -94.29
CA TYR A 6 -30.09 129.77 -95.72
C TYR A 6 -29.53 131.12 -96.21
N ASP A 7 -29.70 132.21 -95.46
CA ASP A 7 -29.30 133.55 -95.88
C ASP A 7 -27.92 134.02 -95.35
N GLU A 8 -27.34 133.34 -94.36
CA GLU A 8 -26.01 133.69 -93.82
C GLU A 8 -24.83 133.03 -94.56
N TRP A 9 -25.02 131.88 -95.21
CA TRP A 9 -23.92 131.18 -95.90
C TRP A 9 -23.58 131.77 -97.28
N ARG A 10 -24.44 132.62 -97.85
CA ARG A 10 -24.16 133.35 -99.10
C ARG A 10 -23.13 134.48 -98.96
N ALA A 11 -22.71 134.84 -97.74
CA ALA A 11 -21.88 136.02 -97.49
C ALA A 11 -20.35 135.81 -97.58
N ARG A 12 -19.83 134.64 -97.97
CA ARG A 12 -18.37 134.40 -98.08
C ARG A 12 -17.92 133.91 -99.46
N ARG A 13 -18.30 134.64 -100.51
CA ARG A 13 -17.53 134.67 -101.77
C ARG A 13 -16.65 135.91 -101.82
N ILE A 14 -15.34 135.70 -101.99
CA ILE A 14 -14.45 136.65 -102.65
C ILE A 14 -13.86 135.92 -103.87
N ASN A 15 -14.03 136.56 -105.01
CA ASN A 15 -13.58 136.21 -106.36
C ASN A 15 -12.19 136.83 -106.58
N ASP A 16 -11.36 136.27 -107.49
CA ASP A 16 -10.58 137.04 -108.49
C ASP A 16 -9.57 136.19 -109.32
N ASN A 17 -9.86 136.08 -110.62
CA ASN A 17 -9.02 136.44 -111.78
C ASN A 17 -7.81 135.57 -112.28
N ILE A 18 -8.13 134.66 -113.23
CA ILE A 18 -7.65 134.50 -114.65
C ILE A 18 -6.14 134.49 -115.03
N LEU A 19 -5.71 133.50 -115.85
CA LEU A 19 -4.80 133.57 -117.03
C LEU A 19 -4.83 132.24 -117.86
N LYS A 20 -5.39 132.16 -119.09
CA LYS A 20 -4.76 132.15 -120.46
C LYS A 20 -3.47 131.29 -120.59
N SER A 21 -3.15 130.46 -121.61
CA SER A 21 -3.50 130.34 -123.05
C SER A 21 -2.96 129.06 -123.78
N SER A 22 -3.70 128.56 -124.79
CA SER A 22 -3.35 127.91 -126.11
C SER A 22 -2.31 126.77 -126.29
N HIS A 23 -2.71 125.67 -126.96
CA HIS A 23 -2.32 125.26 -128.35
C HIS A 23 -3.09 123.98 -128.84
N GLU A 24 -3.42 123.93 -130.13
CA GLU A 24 -4.16 122.88 -130.91
C GLU A 24 -3.45 121.51 -130.93
N GLY A 25 -4.03 120.34 -131.29
CA GLY A 25 -5.34 119.92 -131.79
C GLY A 25 -5.30 118.44 -132.27
N SER A 26 -6.49 117.82 -132.37
CA SER A 26 -6.86 116.61 -133.17
C SER A 26 -6.74 115.18 -132.57
N ARG A 27 -7.87 114.56 -132.18
CA ARG A 27 -8.18 113.10 -132.32
C ARG A 27 -9.67 112.77 -132.15
N SER A 28 -10.11 111.67 -132.79
CA SER A 28 -11.46 111.42 -133.34
C SER A 28 -12.34 110.34 -132.64
N LEU A 29 -13.59 110.73 -132.37
CA LEU A 29 -14.93 110.08 -132.36
C LEU A 29 -15.19 108.56 -132.09
N GLU A 30 -14.24 107.63 -132.00
CA GLU A 30 -14.55 106.17 -131.90
C GLU A 30 -14.45 105.58 -130.46
N GLU A 31 -14.58 106.42 -129.43
CA GLU A 31 -14.41 106.02 -128.02
C GLU A 31 -15.71 106.11 -127.17
N HIS A 32 -16.87 106.31 -127.79
CA HIS A 32 -18.11 106.70 -127.06
C HIS A 32 -19.18 105.61 -126.85
N LEU A 33 -18.98 104.34 -127.21
CA LEU A 33 -20.02 103.30 -127.04
C LEU A 33 -19.50 101.99 -126.41
N ARG A 34 -19.10 102.06 -125.13
CA ARG A 34 -18.99 100.88 -124.26
C ARG A 34 -20.30 100.75 -123.47
N VAL A 35 -21.11 99.75 -123.83
CA VAL A 35 -22.41 99.43 -123.21
C VAL A 35 -22.20 99.10 -121.72
N VAL A 36 -22.64 100.01 -120.85
CA VAL A 36 -22.57 99.90 -119.39
C VAL A 36 -23.68 98.97 -118.89
N PRO A 37 -23.41 97.98 -118.02
CA PRO A 37 -24.46 97.20 -117.36
C PRO A 37 -25.35 98.10 -116.48
N SER A 38 -26.67 97.90 -116.52
CA SER A 38 -27.66 98.67 -115.74
C SER A 38 -27.42 98.57 -114.23
N GLU A 39 -27.67 99.63 -113.48
CA GLU A 39 -27.47 99.74 -112.01
C GLU A 39 -28.08 98.57 -111.21
N LEU A 40 -29.22 98.02 -111.65
CA LEU A 40 -29.86 96.84 -111.05
C LEU A 40 -29.01 95.55 -111.13
N LYS A 41 -28.19 95.39 -112.17
CA LYS A 41 -27.33 94.21 -112.35
C LYS A 41 -26.13 94.24 -111.41
N ILE A 42 -25.60 95.43 -111.13
CA ILE A 42 -24.52 95.65 -110.16
C ILE A 42 -25.03 95.39 -108.75
N LEU A 43 -26.21 95.94 -108.41
CA LEU A 43 -26.83 95.72 -107.10
C LEU A 43 -27.13 94.24 -106.82
N LYS A 44 -27.59 93.50 -107.83
CA LYS A 44 -27.85 92.05 -107.72
C LYS A 44 -26.56 91.26 -107.43
N GLN A 45 -25.48 91.53 -108.16
CA GLN A 45 -24.19 90.86 -107.94
C GLN A 45 -23.60 91.18 -106.55
N ASP A 46 -23.76 92.42 -106.08
CA ASP A 46 -23.33 92.80 -104.73
C ASP A 46 -24.15 92.12 -103.63
N PHE A 47 -25.45 91.90 -103.86
CA PHE A 47 -26.31 91.16 -102.94
C PHE A 47 -25.93 89.67 -102.89
N GLU A 48 -25.68 89.05 -104.05
CA GLU A 48 -25.20 87.66 -104.15
C GLU A 48 -23.83 87.49 -103.46
N ARG A 49 -22.90 88.44 -103.63
CA ARG A 49 -21.60 88.41 -102.94
C ARG A 49 -21.76 88.53 -101.42
N ARG A 50 -22.60 89.45 -100.94
CA ARG A 50 -22.88 89.59 -99.50
C ARG A 50 -23.58 88.36 -98.92
N ASN A 51 -24.48 87.73 -99.66
CA ASN A 51 -25.11 86.49 -99.22
C ASN A 51 -24.10 85.34 -99.12
N ALA A 52 -23.21 85.17 -100.11
CA ALA A 52 -22.17 84.15 -100.05
C ALA A 52 -21.18 84.38 -98.89
N GLU A 53 -20.85 85.64 -98.60
CA GLU A 53 -20.02 86.03 -97.44
C GLU A 53 -20.72 85.66 -96.11
N LEU A 54 -22.03 85.97 -95.99
CA LEU A 54 -22.82 85.63 -94.81
C LEU A 54 -22.99 84.12 -94.63
N GLU A 55 -23.22 83.36 -95.71
CA GLU A 55 -23.27 81.90 -95.66
C GLU A 55 -21.94 81.32 -95.16
N LYS A 56 -20.81 81.83 -95.66
CA LYS A 56 -19.48 81.41 -95.19
C LYS A 56 -19.23 81.74 -93.72
N GLN A 57 -19.69 82.92 -93.25
CA GLN A 57 -19.61 83.28 -91.84
C GLN A 57 -20.51 82.38 -90.97
N ILE A 58 -21.69 82.01 -91.45
CA ILE A 58 -22.58 81.08 -90.76
C ILE A 58 -21.92 79.69 -90.65
N GLU A 59 -21.35 79.17 -91.74
CA GLU A 59 -20.64 77.88 -91.76
C GLU A 59 -19.46 77.88 -90.78
N GLN A 60 -18.63 78.95 -90.78
CA GLN A 60 -17.52 79.08 -89.84
C GLN A 60 -18.01 79.14 -88.38
N MET A 61 -19.08 79.89 -88.08
CA MET A 61 -19.65 79.94 -86.73
C MET A 61 -20.21 78.57 -86.30
N GLU A 62 -20.80 77.80 -87.22
CA GLU A 62 -21.27 76.45 -86.93
C GLU A 62 -20.12 75.48 -86.64
N GLU A 63 -19.02 75.55 -87.40
CA GLU A 63 -17.79 74.80 -87.12
C GLU A 63 -17.17 75.17 -85.77
N GLU A 64 -17.01 76.46 -85.48
CA GLU A 64 -16.49 76.96 -84.21
C GLU A 64 -17.37 76.50 -83.03
N LYS A 65 -18.70 76.54 -83.19
CA LYS A 65 -19.65 76.05 -82.19
C LYS A 65 -19.52 74.54 -81.98
N MET A 66 -19.31 73.76 -83.04
CA MET A 66 -19.10 72.32 -82.95
C MET A 66 -17.76 71.99 -82.27
N ASN A 67 -16.70 72.73 -82.60
CA ASN A 67 -15.39 72.59 -81.96
C ASN A 67 -15.45 72.91 -80.47
N LEU A 68 -16.09 74.02 -80.08
CA LEU A 68 -16.27 74.38 -78.67
C LEU A 68 -17.08 73.34 -77.88
N ARG A 69 -18.08 72.71 -78.51
CA ARG A 69 -18.84 71.61 -77.89
C ARG A 69 -17.96 70.39 -77.64
N LEU A 70 -17.18 69.98 -78.64
CA LEU A 70 -16.25 68.87 -78.50
C LEU A 70 -15.22 69.15 -77.39
N ASP A 71 -14.67 70.36 -77.33
CA ASP A 71 -13.70 70.76 -76.31
C ASP A 71 -14.30 70.73 -74.90
N ALA A 72 -15.54 71.19 -74.75
CA ALA A 72 -16.27 71.12 -73.48
C ALA A 72 -16.54 69.67 -73.04
N ASP A 73 -16.90 68.79 -73.98
CA ASP A 73 -17.11 67.35 -73.70
C ASP A 73 -15.80 66.65 -73.32
N VAL A 74 -14.67 66.99 -73.98
CA VAL A 74 -13.33 66.50 -73.62
C VAL A 74 -12.95 66.96 -72.22
N GLN A 75 -13.09 68.26 -71.90
CA GLN A 75 -12.78 68.79 -70.56
C GLN A 75 -13.64 68.12 -69.48
N LYS A 76 -14.92 67.87 -69.77
CA LYS A 76 -15.81 67.15 -68.84
C LYS A 76 -15.34 65.72 -68.61
N LEU A 77 -14.95 65.01 -69.66
CA LEU A 77 -14.42 63.65 -69.57
C LEU A 77 -13.11 63.59 -68.79
N GLU A 78 -12.21 64.55 -69.01
CA GLU A 78 -10.94 64.67 -68.27
C GLU A 78 -11.18 64.96 -66.78
N ALA A 79 -12.07 65.89 -66.46
CA ALA A 79 -12.45 66.21 -65.08
C ALA A 79 -13.06 64.99 -64.37
N GLU A 80 -13.89 64.21 -65.06
CA GLU A 80 -14.44 62.97 -64.52
C GLU A 80 -13.36 61.91 -64.29
N ARG A 81 -12.39 61.79 -65.22
CA ARG A 81 -11.25 60.86 -65.08
C ARG A 81 -10.36 61.25 -63.90
N LEU A 82 -10.08 62.54 -63.73
CA LEU A 82 -9.34 63.08 -62.58
C LEU A 82 -10.08 62.83 -61.27
N ARG A 83 -11.40 63.05 -61.23
CA ARG A 83 -12.23 62.77 -60.04
C ARG A 83 -12.20 61.28 -59.68
N LYS A 84 -12.34 60.38 -60.66
CA LYS A 84 -12.24 58.93 -60.46
C LYS A 84 -10.85 58.52 -59.98
N GLY A 85 -9.79 59.11 -60.56
CA GLY A 85 -8.41 58.88 -60.12
C GLY A 85 -8.20 59.28 -58.66
N LYS A 86 -8.65 60.50 -58.29
CA LYS A 86 -8.56 61.01 -56.92
C LYS A 86 -9.28 60.10 -55.91
N ALA A 87 -10.51 59.68 -56.23
CA ALA A 87 -11.28 58.79 -55.35
C ALA A 87 -10.56 57.45 -55.09
N ARG A 88 -9.99 56.83 -56.13
CA ARG A 88 -9.20 55.58 -55.98
C ARG A 88 -7.97 55.78 -55.09
N THR A 89 -7.21 56.86 -55.31
CA THR A 89 -6.02 57.14 -54.48
C THR A 89 -6.36 57.41 -53.01
N GLU A 90 -7.56 57.93 -52.74
CA GLU A 90 -8.03 58.20 -51.39
C GLU A 90 -8.49 56.90 -50.69
N GLU A 91 -9.18 56.01 -51.42
CA GLU A 91 -9.50 54.65 -50.95
C GLU A 91 -8.22 53.83 -50.65
N ASP A 92 -7.21 53.88 -51.53
CA ASP A 92 -5.93 53.20 -51.33
C ASP A 92 -5.21 53.74 -50.07
N LEU A 93 -5.25 55.05 -49.85
CA LEU A 93 -4.66 55.70 -48.68
C LEU A 93 -5.36 55.25 -47.38
N ASP A 94 -6.69 55.17 -47.38
CA ASP A 94 -7.46 54.70 -46.24
C ASP A 94 -7.21 53.21 -45.96
N SER A 95 -7.14 52.37 -47.00
CA SER A 95 -6.76 50.95 -46.86
C SER A 95 -5.38 50.83 -46.21
N LEU A 96 -4.37 51.53 -46.74
CA LEU A 96 -3.01 51.51 -46.21
C LEU A 96 -2.95 51.95 -44.73
N LYS A 97 -3.73 52.98 -44.37
CA LYS A 97 -3.84 53.45 -42.98
C LYS A 97 -4.46 52.39 -42.06
N THR A 98 -5.45 51.64 -42.53
CA THR A 98 -6.03 50.54 -41.75
C THR A 98 -5.06 49.38 -41.58
N ASP A 99 -4.35 49.01 -42.65
CA ASP A 99 -3.37 47.92 -42.61
C ASP A 99 -2.18 48.26 -41.72
N TYR A 100 -1.70 49.51 -41.75
CA TYR A 100 -0.68 50.00 -40.83
C TYR A 100 -1.13 49.92 -39.37
N LYS A 101 -2.37 50.30 -39.06
CA LYS A 101 -2.93 50.19 -37.70
C LYS A 101 -3.01 48.73 -37.25
N LYS A 102 -3.46 47.81 -38.11
CA LYS A 102 -3.50 46.37 -37.82
C LYS A 102 -2.11 45.83 -37.55
N LEU A 103 -1.13 46.15 -38.40
CA LEU A 103 0.27 45.72 -38.23
C LEU A 103 0.83 46.16 -36.87
N ARG A 104 0.61 47.41 -36.48
CA ARG A 104 1.07 47.93 -35.18
C ARG A 104 0.43 47.22 -33.99
N LEU A 105 -0.86 46.85 -34.10
CA LEU A 105 -1.55 46.08 -33.07
C LEU A 105 -1.02 44.64 -32.99
N SER A 106 -0.76 43.99 -34.13
CA SER A 106 -0.16 42.66 -34.18
C SER A 106 1.24 42.63 -33.55
N ILE A 107 2.08 43.64 -33.82
CA ILE A 107 3.42 43.77 -33.20
C ILE A 107 3.34 43.92 -31.67
N ARG A 108 2.34 44.67 -31.16
CA ARG A 108 2.10 44.79 -29.71
C ARG A 108 1.59 43.49 -29.09
N THR A 109 0.72 42.78 -29.80
CA THR A 109 0.07 41.56 -29.30
C THR A 109 1.03 40.37 -29.30
N ALA A 110 1.89 40.26 -30.31
CA ALA A 110 2.94 39.25 -30.38
C ALA A 110 4.16 39.58 -29.48
N GLU A 111 4.08 40.63 -28.66
CA GLU A 111 5.17 41.16 -27.82
C GLU A 111 6.48 41.46 -28.57
N LEU A 112 6.46 41.48 -29.90
CA LEU A 112 7.61 41.80 -30.76
C LEU A 112 8.05 43.26 -30.64
N GLY A 113 7.26 44.10 -29.97
CA GLY A 113 7.61 45.47 -29.59
C GLY A 113 8.61 45.57 -28.42
N LYS A 114 9.07 44.46 -27.83
CA LYS A 114 10.09 44.45 -26.79
C LYS A 114 11.38 45.14 -27.28
N THR A 115 11.95 46.00 -26.44
CA THR A 115 13.24 46.64 -26.76
C THR A 115 14.39 45.64 -26.64
N SER A 116 15.48 45.87 -27.37
CA SER A 116 16.65 44.98 -27.36
C SER A 116 17.22 44.74 -25.94
N ASP A 117 17.11 45.71 -25.04
CA ASP A 117 17.51 45.57 -23.64
C ASP A 117 16.61 44.63 -22.84
N GLN A 118 15.31 44.60 -23.12
CA GLN A 118 14.38 43.65 -22.49
C GLN A 118 14.71 42.22 -22.90
N TRP A 119 14.97 41.99 -24.19
CA TRP A 119 15.42 40.68 -24.68
C TRP A 119 16.73 40.23 -24.04
N ARG A 120 17.71 41.14 -23.88
CA ARG A 120 18.96 40.82 -23.17
C ARG A 120 18.72 40.42 -21.72
N LYS A 121 17.82 41.11 -21.01
CA LYS A 121 17.46 40.76 -19.62
C LYS A 121 16.76 39.42 -19.53
N GLU A 122 15.77 39.15 -20.39
CA GLU A 122 15.06 37.86 -20.44
C GLU A 122 16.02 36.70 -20.73
N ILE A 123 16.92 36.85 -21.69
CA ILE A 123 17.94 35.83 -22.01
C ILE A 123 18.86 35.59 -20.80
N GLN A 124 19.25 36.64 -20.08
CA GLN A 124 20.10 36.48 -18.90
C GLN A 124 19.34 35.82 -17.74
N GLU A 125 18.07 36.14 -17.55
CA GLU A 125 17.21 35.49 -16.55
C GLU A 125 17.01 34.01 -16.86
N GLU A 126 16.71 33.65 -18.11
CA GLU A 126 16.59 32.26 -18.54
C GLU A 126 17.91 31.50 -18.41
N LYS A 127 19.04 32.15 -18.70
CA LYS A 127 20.36 31.57 -18.47
C LYS A 127 20.60 31.29 -16.98
N ASN A 128 20.26 32.24 -16.11
CA ASN A 128 20.39 32.04 -14.67
C ASN A 128 19.46 30.92 -14.16
N ARG A 129 18.24 30.80 -14.71
CA ARG A 129 17.32 29.69 -14.42
C ARG A 129 17.90 28.36 -14.88
N ALA A 130 18.47 28.31 -16.08
CA ALA A 130 19.12 27.11 -16.60
C ALA A 130 20.30 26.68 -15.70
N ASP A 131 21.14 27.63 -15.27
CA ASP A 131 22.24 27.37 -14.34
C ASP A 131 21.75 26.86 -12.98
N GLU A 132 20.61 27.36 -12.49
CA GLU A 132 19.99 26.86 -11.26
C GLU A 132 19.44 25.44 -11.42
N TRP A 133 18.78 25.14 -12.55
CA TRP A 133 18.31 23.79 -12.86
C TRP A 133 19.46 22.80 -12.99
N GLU A 134 20.55 23.20 -13.64
CA GLU A 134 21.77 22.40 -13.74
C GLU A 134 22.35 22.08 -12.36
N ARG A 135 22.42 23.08 -11.47
CA ARG A 135 22.90 22.87 -10.09
C ARG A 135 22.00 21.90 -9.32
N ARG A 136 20.67 22.02 -9.43
CA ARG A 136 19.72 21.09 -8.80
C ARG A 136 19.86 19.69 -9.36
N PHE A 137 20.07 19.55 -10.66
CA PHE A 137 20.29 18.27 -11.30
C PHE A 137 21.53 17.58 -10.73
N GLN A 138 22.65 18.31 -10.62
CA GLN A 138 23.90 17.79 -10.04
C GLN A 138 23.73 17.41 -8.56
N GLU A 139 23.00 18.21 -7.78
CA GLU A 139 22.70 17.90 -6.38
C GLU A 139 21.89 16.60 -6.25
N ILE A 140 20.81 16.47 -7.02
CA ILE A 140 19.99 15.25 -7.05
C ILE A 140 20.82 14.04 -7.51
N GLN A 141 21.70 14.22 -8.49
CA GLN A 141 22.60 13.17 -8.94
C GLN A 141 23.56 12.73 -7.83
N ALA A 142 24.17 13.67 -7.11
CA ALA A 142 25.06 13.37 -5.98
C ALA A 142 24.31 12.65 -4.84
N GLN A 143 23.08 13.06 -4.55
CA GLN A 143 22.21 12.39 -3.57
C GLN A 143 21.87 10.96 -4.01
N ASN A 144 21.53 10.74 -5.28
CA ASN A 144 21.27 9.41 -5.82
C ASN A 144 22.48 8.49 -5.72
N GLU A 145 23.68 8.99 -6.06
CA GLU A 145 24.91 8.21 -5.90
C GLU A 145 25.21 7.91 -4.41
N ASN A 146 24.89 8.84 -3.52
CA ASN A 146 25.01 8.59 -2.07
C ASN A 146 24.04 7.50 -1.60
N LEU A 147 22.77 7.57 -2.00
CA LEU A 147 21.77 6.54 -1.69
C LEU A 147 22.16 5.17 -2.25
N LYS A 148 22.71 5.12 -3.47
CA LYS A 148 23.21 3.89 -4.08
C LYS A 148 24.36 3.28 -3.29
N ARG A 149 25.30 4.11 -2.81
CA ARG A 149 26.38 3.68 -1.92
C ARG A 149 25.83 3.12 -0.61
N SER A 150 24.94 3.85 0.07
CA SER A 150 24.30 3.38 1.31
C SER A 150 23.48 2.10 1.12
N LEU A 151 22.80 1.93 -0.03
CA LEU A 151 22.08 0.70 -0.36
C LEU A 151 23.03 -0.49 -0.48
N SER A 152 24.16 -0.32 -1.17
CA SER A 152 25.18 -1.37 -1.31
C SER A 152 25.81 -1.74 0.02
N GLU A 153 26.04 -0.75 0.89
CA GLU A 153 26.57 -0.97 2.24
C GLU A 153 25.58 -1.75 3.12
N ASN A 154 24.32 -1.34 3.14
CA ASN A 154 23.25 -2.08 3.82
C ASN A 154 23.11 -3.52 3.31
N GLN A 155 23.24 -3.73 2.00
CA GLN A 155 23.18 -5.08 1.42
C GLN A 155 24.36 -5.95 1.88
N LYS A 156 25.55 -5.37 2.01
CA LYS A 156 26.73 -6.05 2.55
C LYS A 156 26.53 -6.38 4.04
N GLU A 157 26.10 -5.43 4.85
CA GLU A 157 25.81 -5.62 6.27
C GLU A 157 24.74 -6.69 6.49
N LYS A 158 23.69 -6.70 5.66
CA LYS A 158 22.67 -7.75 5.68
C LYS A 158 23.29 -9.13 5.46
N GLY A 159 24.18 -9.28 4.49
CA GLY A 159 24.89 -10.54 4.25
C GLY A 159 25.78 -10.96 5.42
N GLU A 160 26.47 -10.00 6.07
CA GLU A 160 27.24 -10.26 7.29
C GLU A 160 26.36 -10.71 8.46
N LEU A 161 25.20 -10.09 8.64
CA LEU A 161 24.21 -10.47 9.66
C LEU A 161 23.62 -11.85 9.39
N GLU A 162 23.26 -12.17 8.15
CA GLU A 162 22.81 -13.50 7.75
C GLU A 162 23.86 -14.56 8.11
N ASN A 163 25.13 -14.32 7.79
CA ASN A 163 26.23 -15.21 8.17
C ASN A 163 26.31 -15.43 9.68
N ARG A 164 26.24 -14.35 10.49
CA ARG A 164 26.25 -14.44 11.96
C ARG A 164 25.06 -15.22 12.50
N VAL A 165 23.87 -15.03 11.93
CA VAL A 165 22.68 -15.81 12.30
C VAL A 165 22.91 -17.29 12.04
N THR A 166 23.42 -17.68 10.86
CA THR A 166 23.69 -19.10 10.58
C THR A 166 24.74 -19.71 11.52
N GLU A 167 25.73 -18.93 11.97
CA GLU A 167 26.73 -19.40 12.94
C GLU A 167 26.13 -19.59 14.34
N LEU A 168 25.27 -18.65 14.77
CA LEU A 168 24.54 -18.74 16.03
C LEU A 168 23.58 -19.93 16.03
N GLU A 169 22.85 -20.17 14.95
CA GLU A 169 21.97 -21.34 14.79
C GLU A 169 22.75 -22.65 14.91
N ARG A 170 23.90 -22.77 14.22
CA ARG A 170 24.78 -23.94 14.34
C ARG A 170 25.28 -24.13 15.77
N SER A 171 25.66 -23.05 16.44
CA SER A 171 26.16 -23.11 17.82
C SER A 171 25.07 -23.47 18.83
N LEU A 172 23.87 -22.93 18.67
CA LEU A 172 22.70 -23.27 19.47
C LEU A 172 22.30 -24.74 19.29
N HIS A 173 22.30 -25.24 18.05
CA HIS A 173 22.02 -26.65 17.78
C HIS A 173 23.05 -27.57 18.45
N ARG A 174 24.35 -27.22 18.37
CA ARG A 174 25.41 -27.95 19.08
C ARG A 174 25.23 -27.94 20.60
N HIS A 175 24.88 -26.80 21.19
CA HIS A 175 24.65 -26.69 22.63
C HIS A 175 23.45 -27.55 23.07
N ARG A 176 22.31 -27.46 22.35
CA ARG A 176 21.13 -28.28 22.62
C ARG A 176 21.46 -29.76 22.57
N ASN A 177 22.17 -30.21 21.53
CA ASN A 177 22.58 -31.59 21.40
C ASN A 177 23.50 -32.03 22.55
N ARG A 178 24.51 -31.22 22.92
CA ARG A 178 25.35 -31.49 24.10
C ARG A 178 24.53 -31.62 25.38
N ASN A 179 23.58 -30.72 25.59
CA ASN A 179 22.72 -30.75 26.78
C ASN A 179 21.87 -32.01 26.81
N SER A 180 21.24 -32.38 25.70
CA SER A 180 20.50 -33.65 25.58
C SER A 180 21.37 -34.87 25.85
N VAL A 181 22.61 -34.90 25.33
CA VAL A 181 23.57 -35.98 25.60
C VAL A 181 23.95 -36.04 27.08
N MET A 182 24.16 -34.88 27.74
CA MET A 182 24.46 -34.83 29.17
C MET A 182 23.29 -35.32 30.03
N GLU A 183 22.06 -34.90 29.72
CA GLU A 183 20.84 -35.35 30.41
C GLU A 183 20.61 -36.85 30.25
N LEU A 184 20.75 -37.37 29.02
CA LEU A 184 20.64 -38.81 28.75
C LEU A 184 21.71 -39.60 29.52
N ARG A 185 22.96 -39.12 29.55
CA ARG A 185 24.03 -39.76 30.32
C ARG A 185 23.75 -39.78 31.83
N ALA A 186 23.22 -38.68 32.38
CA ALA A 186 22.80 -38.62 33.78
C ALA A 186 21.67 -39.60 34.09
N SER A 187 20.66 -39.70 33.21
CA SER A 187 19.58 -40.69 33.36
C SER A 187 20.08 -42.13 33.27
N LEU A 188 21.04 -42.42 32.38
CA LEU A 188 21.62 -43.75 32.23
C LEU A 188 22.40 -44.16 33.48
N ASN A 189 23.20 -43.26 34.05
CA ASN A 189 23.88 -43.52 35.32
C ASN A 189 22.88 -43.80 36.45
N ARG A 190 21.78 -43.06 36.52
CA ARG A 190 20.72 -43.29 37.52
C ARG A 190 20.04 -44.65 37.34
N ILE A 191 19.82 -45.10 36.10
CA ILE A 191 19.29 -46.43 35.82
C ILE A 191 20.26 -47.51 36.29
N GLU A 192 21.56 -47.35 36.04
CA GLU A 192 22.57 -48.30 36.48
C GLU A 192 22.65 -48.39 38.01
N GLU A 193 22.62 -47.26 38.72
CA GLU A 193 22.53 -47.24 40.19
C GLU A 193 21.28 -47.95 40.72
N MET A 194 20.13 -47.73 40.08
CA MET A 194 18.89 -48.42 40.46
C MET A 194 18.97 -49.91 40.20
N LYS A 195 19.60 -50.33 39.10
CA LYS A 195 19.82 -51.73 38.76
C LYS A 195 20.71 -52.41 39.80
N GLN A 196 21.81 -51.79 40.20
CA GLN A 196 22.68 -52.32 41.26
C GLN A 196 21.92 -52.48 42.59
N ARG A 197 21.08 -51.50 42.96
CA ARG A 197 20.22 -51.62 44.16
C ARG A 197 19.20 -52.75 44.06
N ILE A 198 18.66 -52.99 42.87
CA ILE A 198 17.75 -54.13 42.64
C ILE A 198 18.51 -55.44 42.84
N GLU A 199 19.71 -55.59 42.28
CA GLU A 199 20.56 -56.78 42.47
C GLU A 199 20.89 -57.02 43.96
N GLU A 200 21.21 -55.97 44.71
CA GLU A 200 21.44 -56.05 46.17
C GLU A 200 20.19 -56.50 46.93
N LEU A 201 19.01 -55.96 46.58
CA LEU A 201 17.74 -56.33 47.19
C LEU A 201 17.33 -57.77 46.83
N GLU A 202 17.56 -58.21 45.60
CA GLU A 202 17.33 -59.59 45.16
C GLU A 202 18.21 -60.57 45.95
N ALA A 203 19.50 -60.26 46.15
CA ALA A 203 20.38 -61.08 46.97
C ALA A 203 19.93 -61.15 48.44
N ALA A 204 19.47 -60.03 49.00
CA ALA A 204 18.92 -59.98 50.36
C ALA A 204 17.61 -60.77 50.48
N LEU A 205 16.73 -60.71 49.47
CA LEU A 205 15.50 -61.48 49.40
C LEU A 205 15.81 -62.98 49.37
N GLN A 206 16.72 -63.42 48.49
CA GLN A 206 17.15 -64.82 48.42
C GLN A 206 17.71 -65.32 49.76
N ASN A 207 18.43 -64.47 50.50
CA ASN A 207 18.91 -64.80 51.84
C ASN A 207 17.76 -65.00 52.83
N CYS A 208 16.76 -64.11 52.81
CA CYS A 208 15.57 -64.22 53.65
C CYS A 208 14.77 -65.49 53.33
N GLU A 209 14.58 -65.80 52.04
CA GLU A 209 13.92 -67.03 51.59
C GLU A 209 14.61 -68.28 52.12
N ASN A 210 15.95 -68.34 52.02
CA ASN A 210 16.72 -69.47 52.56
C ASN A 210 16.55 -69.61 54.08
N ARG A 211 16.51 -68.48 54.81
CA ARG A 211 16.30 -68.47 56.26
C ARG A 211 14.90 -68.91 56.64
N ILE A 212 13.87 -68.48 55.89
CA ILE A 212 12.49 -68.92 56.07
C ILE A 212 12.41 -70.43 55.84
N GLY A 213 12.95 -70.94 54.73
CA GLY A 213 12.94 -72.39 54.45
C GLY A 213 13.63 -73.23 55.53
N TYR A 214 14.72 -72.73 56.12
CA TYR A 214 15.37 -73.37 57.27
C TYR A 214 14.45 -73.40 58.50
N LEU A 215 13.79 -72.28 58.82
CA LEU A 215 12.87 -72.18 59.96
C LEU A 215 11.65 -73.08 59.79
N GLU A 216 11.04 -73.11 58.59
CA GLU A 216 9.93 -74.01 58.26
C GLU A 216 10.32 -75.49 58.41
N SER A 217 11.53 -75.85 57.97
CA SER A 217 12.04 -77.22 58.14
C SER A 217 12.23 -77.59 59.62
N ASN A 218 12.71 -76.64 60.43
CA ASN A 218 12.88 -76.84 61.86
C ASN A 218 11.53 -76.90 62.60
N GLU A 219 10.55 -76.06 62.24
CA GLU A 219 9.20 -76.10 62.78
C GLU A 219 8.54 -77.46 62.52
N ASN A 220 8.66 -77.97 61.29
CA ASN A 220 8.17 -79.30 60.93
C ASN A 220 8.82 -80.39 61.80
N HIS A 221 10.14 -80.34 61.99
CA HIS A 221 10.84 -81.28 62.86
C HIS A 221 10.37 -81.21 64.32
N GLN A 222 10.17 -79.99 64.86
CA GLN A 222 9.65 -79.81 66.21
C GLN A 222 8.21 -80.32 66.35
N ALA A 223 7.36 -80.11 65.35
CA ALA A 223 5.99 -80.63 65.33
C ALA A 223 5.98 -82.17 65.37
N GLU A 224 6.86 -82.82 64.60
CA GLU A 224 7.04 -84.28 64.65
C GLU A 224 7.51 -84.77 66.04
N GLN A 225 8.50 -84.11 66.63
CA GLN A 225 8.96 -84.44 67.99
C GLN A 225 7.84 -84.27 69.03
N LEU A 226 7.08 -83.18 68.95
CA LEU A 226 5.93 -82.95 69.84
C LEU A 226 4.89 -84.05 69.68
N HIS A 227 4.57 -84.48 68.46
CA HIS A 227 3.67 -85.61 68.22
C HIS A 227 4.19 -86.91 68.83
N TYR A 228 5.49 -87.18 68.72
CA TYR A 228 6.12 -88.34 69.36
C TYR A 228 5.96 -88.31 70.88
N PHE A 229 6.33 -87.19 71.53
CA PHE A 229 6.19 -87.05 72.99
C PHE A 229 4.74 -87.10 73.45
N GLN A 230 3.81 -86.49 72.70
CA GLN A 230 2.38 -86.57 72.99
C GLN A 230 1.86 -88.02 72.96
N ASN A 231 2.29 -88.81 71.98
CA ASN A 231 1.95 -90.23 71.89
C ASN A 231 2.51 -90.99 73.11
N GLN A 232 3.76 -90.75 73.48
CA GLN A 232 4.38 -91.37 74.66
C GLN A 232 3.63 -91.04 75.95
N VAL A 233 3.25 -89.77 76.14
CA VAL A 233 2.46 -89.34 77.29
C VAL A 233 1.07 -89.99 77.28
N ARG A 234 0.43 -90.12 76.12
CA ARG A 234 -0.86 -90.81 75.99
C ARG A 234 -0.75 -92.29 76.37
N ASP A 235 0.30 -92.97 75.92
CA ASP A 235 0.53 -94.39 76.24
C ASP A 235 0.79 -94.58 77.73
N MET A 236 1.63 -93.73 78.34
CA MET A 236 1.86 -93.76 79.78
C MET A 236 0.58 -93.47 80.58
N ASN A 237 -0.24 -92.51 80.13
CA ASN A 237 -1.53 -92.22 80.74
C ASN A 237 -2.49 -93.41 80.63
N HIS A 238 -2.45 -94.15 79.52
CA HIS A 238 -3.23 -95.38 79.36
C HIS A 238 -2.78 -96.46 80.35
N ILE A 239 -1.46 -96.73 80.44
CA ILE A 239 -0.87 -97.69 81.40
C ILE A 239 -1.19 -97.30 82.84
N MET A 240 -1.03 -96.01 83.18
CA MET A 240 -1.35 -95.52 84.52
C MET A 240 -2.85 -95.64 84.82
N GLY A 241 -3.71 -95.38 83.83
CA GLY A 241 -5.15 -95.60 83.92
C GLY A 241 -5.50 -97.07 84.22
N GLU A 242 -4.87 -98.02 83.53
CA GLU A 242 -5.01 -99.45 83.80
C GLU A 242 -4.52 -99.83 85.20
N ALA A 243 -3.35 -99.35 85.61
CA ALA A 243 -2.82 -99.62 86.95
C ALA A 243 -3.74 -99.07 88.06
N VAL A 244 -4.32 -97.89 87.86
CA VAL A 244 -5.32 -97.32 88.78
C VAL A 244 -6.59 -98.18 88.83
N LEU A 245 -7.05 -98.71 87.69
CA LEU A 245 -8.18 -99.65 87.66
C LEU A 245 -7.85 -100.95 88.41
N GLN A 246 -6.67 -101.54 88.19
CA GLN A 246 -6.22 -102.73 88.92
C GLN A 246 -6.11 -102.49 90.43
N ILE A 247 -5.56 -101.35 90.85
CA ILE A 247 -5.49 -100.97 92.28
C ILE A 247 -6.90 -100.86 92.86
N ARG A 248 -7.86 -100.28 92.14
CA ARG A 248 -9.26 -100.23 92.58
C ARG A 248 -9.87 -101.61 92.72
N GLU A 249 -9.67 -102.50 91.74
CA GLU A 249 -10.16 -103.89 91.83
C GLU A 249 -9.57 -104.64 93.04
N VAL A 250 -8.26 -104.53 93.26
CA VAL A 250 -7.60 -105.11 94.44
C VAL A 250 -8.13 -104.49 95.73
N ALA A 251 -8.31 -103.16 95.78
CA ALA A 251 -8.87 -102.48 96.93
C ALA A 251 -10.30 -102.95 97.22
N ASP A 252 -11.14 -103.11 96.19
CA ASP A 252 -12.51 -103.62 96.31
C ASP A 252 -12.53 -105.08 96.77
N HIS A 253 -11.59 -105.92 96.30
CA HIS A 253 -11.40 -107.28 96.79
C HIS A 253 -10.96 -107.32 98.24
N LEU A 254 -9.99 -106.50 98.64
CA LEU A 254 -9.56 -106.38 100.04
C LEU A 254 -10.68 -105.87 100.94
N GLN A 255 -11.47 -104.90 100.48
CA GLN A 255 -12.66 -104.42 101.18
C GLN A 255 -13.64 -105.59 101.40
N THR A 256 -13.88 -106.40 100.37
CA THR A 256 -14.77 -107.58 100.45
C THR A 256 -14.24 -108.63 101.42
N LEU A 257 -12.94 -108.96 101.37
CA LEU A 257 -12.28 -109.89 102.28
C LEU A 257 -12.30 -109.39 103.73
N ALA A 258 -12.13 -108.09 103.95
CA ALA A 258 -12.24 -107.48 105.27
C ALA A 258 -13.66 -107.67 105.84
N VAL A 259 -14.71 -107.42 105.04
CA VAL A 259 -16.09 -107.71 105.45
C VAL A 259 -16.27 -109.19 105.78
N GLN A 260 -15.74 -110.11 104.97
CA GLN A 260 -15.82 -111.54 105.25
C GLN A 260 -15.09 -111.95 106.53
N ALA A 261 -13.90 -111.39 106.76
CA ALA A 261 -13.11 -111.63 107.97
C ALA A 261 -13.85 -111.13 109.22
N ASP A 262 -14.49 -109.96 109.14
CA ASP A 262 -15.33 -109.44 110.23
C ASP A 262 -16.51 -110.38 110.51
N VAL A 263 -17.20 -110.89 109.48
CA VAL A 263 -18.28 -111.89 109.65
C VAL A 263 -17.78 -113.17 110.30
N LEU A 264 -16.65 -113.71 109.85
CA LEU A 264 -16.05 -114.93 110.40
C LEU A 264 -15.54 -114.73 111.83
N SER A 265 -14.98 -113.56 112.14
CA SER A 265 -14.56 -113.18 113.48
C SER A 265 -15.74 -113.22 114.45
N VAL A 266 -16.86 -112.56 114.09
CA VAL A 266 -18.11 -112.60 114.88
C VAL A 266 -18.63 -114.03 115.03
N LYS A 267 -18.57 -114.84 113.96
CA LYS A 267 -19.01 -116.24 114.01
C LYS A 267 -18.12 -117.10 114.93
N TYR A 268 -16.81 -116.92 114.90
CA TYR A 268 -15.87 -117.65 115.76
C TYR A 268 -16.00 -117.26 117.23
N GLU A 269 -16.26 -115.98 117.52
CA GLU A 269 -16.57 -115.51 118.87
C GLU A 269 -17.87 -116.12 119.42
N LEU A 270 -18.89 -116.33 118.58
CA LEU A 270 -20.20 -116.81 119.00
C LEU A 270 -20.33 -118.34 119.06
N GLU A 271 -19.78 -119.08 118.08
CA GLU A 271 -20.07 -120.52 117.90
C GLU A 271 -18.96 -121.47 118.38
N SER A 272 -17.71 -121.02 118.51
CA SER A 272 -16.61 -121.89 118.95
C SER A 272 -16.47 -121.88 120.47
N ILE A 273 -16.56 -123.04 121.13
CA ILE A 273 -16.34 -123.19 122.58
C ILE A 273 -14.97 -122.63 122.99
N ARG A 274 -13.95 -122.87 122.15
CA ARG A 274 -12.59 -122.34 122.32
C ARG A 274 -12.52 -120.84 122.03
N GLY A 275 -13.35 -120.34 121.11
CA GLY A 275 -13.52 -118.91 120.82
C GLY A 275 -14.20 -118.15 121.95
N GLN A 276 -15.25 -118.71 122.57
CA GLN A 276 -15.87 -118.17 123.78
C GLN A 276 -14.91 -118.20 124.98
N GLU A 277 -14.08 -119.25 125.13
CA GLU A 277 -13.00 -119.28 126.13
C GLU A 277 -11.93 -118.22 125.86
N LEU A 278 -11.52 -118.01 124.60
CA LEU A 278 -10.55 -116.97 124.23
C LEU A 278 -11.13 -115.57 124.38
N ALA A 279 -12.40 -115.34 124.06
CA ALA A 279 -13.10 -114.06 124.28
C ALA A 279 -13.30 -113.80 125.79
N SER A 280 -13.57 -114.84 126.58
CA SER A 280 -13.60 -114.79 128.04
C SER A 280 -12.22 -114.51 128.64
N LEU A 281 -11.17 -115.14 128.10
CA LEU A 281 -9.77 -114.89 128.46
C LEU A 281 -9.32 -113.50 128.02
N LEU A 282 -9.70 -113.01 126.85
CA LEU A 282 -9.44 -111.65 126.39
C LEU A 282 -10.22 -110.63 127.22
N LYS A 283 -11.46 -110.91 127.63
CA LYS A 283 -12.17 -110.09 128.64
C LYS A 283 -11.43 -110.11 129.96
N LYS A 284 -10.94 -111.27 130.43
CA LYS A 284 -10.13 -111.38 131.65
C LYS A 284 -8.79 -110.67 131.50
N ILE A 285 -8.12 -110.75 130.36
CA ILE A 285 -6.85 -110.06 130.07
C ILE A 285 -7.09 -108.56 129.92
N ARG A 286 -8.21 -108.11 129.34
CA ARG A 286 -8.58 -106.68 129.28
C ARG A 286 -8.91 -106.17 130.68
N VAL A 287 -9.62 -106.95 131.49
CA VAL A 287 -9.84 -106.66 132.92
C VAL A 287 -8.51 -106.67 133.69
N LEU A 288 -7.58 -107.58 133.39
CA LEU A 288 -6.25 -107.63 134.00
C LEU A 288 -5.32 -106.53 133.47
N SER A 289 -5.44 -106.05 132.24
CA SER A 289 -4.73 -104.90 131.71
C SER A 289 -5.28 -103.61 132.28
N ILE A 290 -6.59 -103.51 132.50
CA ILE A 290 -7.22 -102.41 133.26
C ILE A 290 -6.79 -102.47 134.74
N ARG A 291 -6.60 -103.67 135.32
CA ARG A 291 -6.12 -103.86 136.71
C ARG A 291 -4.59 -103.80 136.87
N ALA A 292 -3.81 -103.99 135.80
CA ALA A 292 -2.37 -103.81 135.77
C ALA A 292 -2.00 -102.35 135.49
N ASN A 293 -2.83 -101.63 134.73
CA ASN A 293 -2.78 -100.16 134.61
C ASN A 293 -3.23 -99.41 135.88
N SER A 294 -3.61 -100.10 136.96
CA SER A 294 -3.80 -99.47 138.29
C SER A 294 -2.58 -99.65 139.22
N TYR A 295 -1.50 -100.25 138.72
CA TYR A 295 -0.21 -100.40 139.41
C TYR A 295 0.98 -99.93 138.55
N LEU A 296 0.68 -99.20 137.46
CA LEU A 296 1.56 -98.36 136.64
C LEU A 296 0.93 -96.97 136.56
#